data_AF-A0A7C3DE85-F1
#
_entry.id   AF-A0A7C3DE85-F1
#
_cell.length_a   1.000
_cell.length_b   1.000
_cell.length_c   1.000
_cell.angle_alpha   90.00
_cell.angle_beta   90.00
_cell.angle_gamma   90.00
#
_symmetry.space_group_name_H-M   'P 1'
#
loop_
_entity.id
_entity.type
_entity.pdbx_description
1 polymer ?
#
loop_
_entity_poly.entity_id
_entity_poly.type
_entity_poly.pdbx_seq_one_letter_code
_entity_poly.pdbx_strand_id
1 'polypeptide(L)'
;MNQNSDSTPPDMTIYEASAFWDTYSVADYPSRVVEFEYEPDDNITIVAIAPDIARLLEQRAQKSGVSAETLANLWVQEKLSEVLQDEYTK
;
A
#
# COMPACT_ATOMS: atom_id res chain seq x y z
N MET A 1 22.56 -30.69 28.17
CA MET A 1 21.57 -31.02 27.12
C MET A 1 21.02 -29.73 26.55
N ASN A 2 21.44 -29.34 25.35
CA ASN A 2 20.85 -28.23 24.60
C ASN A 2 19.69 -28.78 23.77
N GLN A 3 18.49 -28.23 23.92
CA GLN A 3 17.38 -28.48 23.01
C GLN A 3 17.04 -27.15 22.32
N ASN A 4 17.61 -26.99 21.13
CA ASN A 4 17.05 -26.14 20.08
C ASN A 4 15.91 -26.93 19.43
N SER A 5 14.73 -26.35 19.35
CA SER A 5 13.74 -26.71 18.32
C SER A 5 12.69 -25.60 18.23
N ASP A 6 12.71 -24.88 17.11
CA ASP A 6 11.63 -24.09 16.51
C ASP A 6 10.46 -23.72 17.42
N SER A 7 10.45 -22.49 17.95
CA SER A 7 9.29 -21.95 18.69
C SER A 7 8.19 -21.41 17.78
N THR A 8 8.27 -21.63 16.47
CA THR A 8 7.14 -21.40 15.56
C THR A 8 6.29 -22.67 15.56
N PRO A 9 5.00 -22.63 15.94
CA PRO A 9 4.19 -23.83 15.95
C PRO A 9 4.12 -24.43 14.53
N PRO A 10 4.59 -25.66 14.29
CA PRO A 10 4.31 -26.32 13.03
C PRO A 10 2.89 -26.89 13.10
N ASP A 11 2.12 -26.66 12.04
CA ASP A 11 0.77 -27.21 11.80
C ASP A 11 -0.32 -26.84 12.82
N MET A 12 -0.62 -25.54 12.94
CA MET A 12 -1.86 -25.06 13.59
C MET A 12 -2.91 -24.67 12.55
N THR A 13 -4.18 -24.94 12.86
CA THR A 13 -5.31 -24.32 12.15
C THR A 13 -5.37 -22.81 12.43
N ILE A 14 -6.02 -22.04 11.57
CA ILE A 14 -6.16 -20.57 11.74
C ILE A 14 -6.78 -20.21 13.12
N TYR A 15 -7.72 -21.01 13.60
CA TYR A 15 -8.38 -20.78 14.89
C TYR A 15 -7.42 -20.99 16.07
N GLU A 16 -6.62 -22.06 16.03
CA GLU A 16 -5.61 -22.35 17.05
C GLU A 16 -4.50 -21.29 17.07
N ALA A 17 -4.08 -20.82 15.90
CA ALA A 17 -3.11 -19.73 15.79
C ALA A 17 -3.63 -18.42 16.39
N SER A 18 -4.91 -18.08 16.18
CA SER A 18 -5.54 -16.91 16.79
C SER A 18 -5.55 -17.00 18.32
N ALA A 19 -6.02 -18.13 18.86
CA ALA A 19 -6.10 -18.32 20.31
C ALA A 19 -4.71 -18.33 20.99
N PHE A 20 -3.69 -18.81 20.28
CA PHE A 20 -2.31 -18.74 20.72
C PHE A 20 -1.84 -17.28 20.85
N TRP A 21 -2.00 -16.46 19.80
CA TRP A 21 -1.57 -15.06 19.83
C TRP A 21 -2.41 -14.15 20.75
N ASP A 22 -3.60 -14.56 21.16
CA ASP A 22 -4.36 -13.87 22.22
C ASP A 22 -3.69 -13.99 23.60
N THR A 23 -2.86 -15.02 23.80
CA THR A 23 -2.21 -15.33 25.09
C THR A 23 -0.72 -15.01 25.08
N TYR A 24 -0.05 -15.12 23.94
CA TYR A 24 1.41 -14.95 23.80
C TYR A 24 1.76 -13.68 23.04
N SER A 25 2.77 -12.93 23.51
CA SER A 25 3.25 -11.74 22.80
C SER A 25 4.18 -12.12 21.66
N VAL A 26 4.02 -11.45 20.51
CA VAL A 26 4.95 -11.54 19.38
C VAL A 26 6.38 -11.16 19.77
N ALA A 27 6.56 -10.30 20.78
CA ALA A 27 7.88 -9.89 21.25
C ALA A 27 8.65 -11.02 21.98
N ASP A 28 7.94 -12.01 22.52
CA ASP A 28 8.53 -13.13 23.26
C ASP A 28 8.97 -14.28 22.33
N TYR A 29 8.59 -14.20 21.05
CA TYR A 29 8.94 -15.16 20.01
C TYR A 29 9.80 -14.44 18.98
N PRO A 30 11.13 -14.67 18.93
CA PRO A 30 11.99 -14.00 17.98
C PRO A 30 11.61 -14.44 16.56
N SER A 31 10.79 -13.62 15.89
CA SER A 31 10.59 -13.73 14.46
C SER A 31 11.93 -13.43 13.78
N ARG A 32 12.22 -14.15 12.70
CA ARG A 32 13.36 -13.79 11.86
C ARG A 32 13.14 -12.35 11.42
N VAL A 33 14.09 -11.47 11.74
CA VAL A 33 14.13 -10.12 11.16
C VAL A 33 14.22 -10.33 9.65
N VAL A 34 13.15 -10.01 8.94
CA VAL A 34 13.16 -10.00 7.49
C VAL A 34 13.71 -8.63 7.10
N GLU A 35 14.96 -8.59 6.68
CA GLU A 35 15.47 -7.43 5.94
C GLU A 35 14.77 -7.42 4.59
N PHE A 36 13.97 -6.40 4.37
CA PHE A 36 13.37 -6.12 3.08
C PHE A 36 14.00 -4.84 2.57
N GLU A 37 14.61 -4.93 1.39
CA GLU A 37 15.13 -3.78 0.68
C GLU A 37 14.00 -3.20 -0.17
N TYR A 38 13.60 -1.97 0.14
CA TYR A 38 12.65 -1.21 -0.65
C TYR A 38 13.42 -0.25 -1.53
N GLU A 39 13.58 -0.61 -2.80
CA GLU A 39 14.00 0.33 -3.84
C GLU A 39 12.74 0.79 -4.58
N PRO A 40 12.17 1.97 -4.26
CA PRO A 40 11.14 2.54 -5.12
C PRO A 40 11.81 2.97 -6.43
N ASP A 41 11.74 2.12 -7.44
CA ASP A 41 12.23 2.35 -8.79
C ASP A 41 11.29 3.30 -9.58
N ASP A 42 10.67 4.26 -8.88
CA ASP A 42 9.67 5.14 -9.45
C ASP A 42 10.29 6.51 -9.73
N ASN A 43 10.34 6.87 -11.02
CA ASN A 43 10.61 8.23 -11.45
C ASN A 43 9.43 9.13 -11.03
N ILE A 44 9.44 9.57 -9.76
CA ILE A 44 8.39 10.41 -9.19
C ILE A 44 8.54 11.83 -9.75
N THR A 45 7.51 12.31 -10.44
CA THR A 45 7.39 13.71 -10.84
C THR A 45 6.45 14.43 -9.90
N ILE A 46 6.94 15.48 -9.22
CA ILE A 46 6.15 16.27 -8.28
C ILE A 46 5.52 17.45 -9.01
N VAL A 47 4.20 17.58 -8.89
CA VAL A 47 3.44 18.73 -9.41
C VAL A 47 2.79 19.45 -8.23
N ALA A 48 3.08 20.75 -8.10
CA ALA A 48 2.43 21.58 -7.09
C ALA A 48 0.95 21.80 -7.46
N ILE A 49 0.06 21.53 -6.51
CA ILE A 49 -1.38 21.74 -6.64
C ILE A 49 -1.88 22.69 -5.55
N ALA A 50 -2.93 23.45 -5.86
CA ALA A 50 -3.51 24.37 -4.88
C ALA A 50 -4.14 23.60 -3.70
N PRO A 51 -4.06 24.11 -2.45
CA PRO A 51 -4.51 23.37 -1.26
C PRO A 51 -6.00 22.98 -1.27
N ASP A 52 -6.84 23.84 -1.83
CA ASP A 52 -8.27 23.60 -1.98
C ASP A 52 -8.56 22.45 -2.96
N ILE A 53 -7.80 22.38 -4.06
CA ILE A 53 -7.87 21.28 -5.03
C ILE A 53 -7.38 19.98 -4.41
N ALA A 54 -6.25 19.99 -3.69
CA ALA A 54 -5.72 18.82 -2.99
C ALA A 54 -6.76 18.21 -2.04
N ARG A 55 -7.43 19.06 -1.24
CA ARG A 55 -8.49 18.63 -0.33
C ARG A 55 -9.68 17.99 -1.06
N LEU A 56 -10.10 18.55 -2.18
CA LEU A 56 -11.21 17.99 -2.98
C LEU A 56 -10.82 16.65 -3.60
N LEU A 57 -9.59 16.54 -4.09
CA LEU A 57 -9.04 15.32 -4.65
C LEU A 57 -9.00 14.19 -3.61
N GLU A 58 -8.50 14.47 -2.40
CA GLU A 58 -8.48 13.50 -1.29
C GLU A 58 -9.89 13.01 -0.92
N GLN A 59 -10.84 13.92 -0.76
CA GLN A 59 -12.23 13.57 -0.44
C GLN A 59 -12.86 12.68 -1.51
N ARG A 60 -12.54 12.93 -2.78
CA ARG A 60 -13.04 12.14 -3.90
C ARG A 60 -12.37 10.77 -3.94
N ALA A 61 -11.05 10.73 -3.79
CA ALA A 61 -10.27 9.50 -3.80
C ALA A 61 -10.72 8.54 -2.69
N GLN A 62 -10.95 9.07 -1.48
CA GLN A 62 -11.47 8.29 -0.35
C GLN A 62 -12.86 7.69 -0.65
N LYS A 63 -13.77 8.46 -1.24
CA LYS A 63 -15.09 7.96 -1.65
C LYS A 63 -15.02 6.90 -2.75
N SER A 64 -13.98 6.96 -3.58
CA SER A 64 -13.71 6.00 -4.65
C SER A 64 -12.85 4.80 -4.22
N GLY A 65 -12.38 4.77 -2.96
CA GLY A 65 -11.56 3.67 -2.44
C GLY A 65 -10.15 3.59 -3.04
N VAL A 66 -9.62 4.70 -3.57
CA VAL A 66 -8.28 4.78 -4.20
C VAL A 66 -7.45 5.89 -3.56
N SER A 67 -6.14 5.92 -3.84
CA SER A 67 -5.28 7.02 -3.38
C SER A 67 -5.51 8.30 -4.19
N ALA A 68 -5.18 9.45 -3.59
CA ALA A 68 -5.24 10.73 -4.28
C ALA A 68 -4.32 10.77 -5.51
N GLU A 69 -3.15 10.12 -5.42
CA GLU A 69 -2.22 9.93 -6.53
C GLU A 69 -2.84 9.15 -7.69
N THR A 70 -3.43 7.97 -7.41
CA THR A 70 -4.08 7.16 -8.44
C THR A 70 -5.20 7.93 -9.12
N LEU A 71 -6.04 8.63 -8.34
CA LEU A 71 -7.12 9.42 -8.89
C LEU A 71 -6.62 10.58 -9.75
N ALA A 72 -5.57 11.29 -9.31
CA ALA A 72 -4.96 12.36 -10.09
C ALA A 72 -4.38 11.85 -11.41
N ASN A 73 -3.65 10.73 -11.38
CA ASN A 73 -3.06 10.14 -12.58
C ASN A 73 -4.13 9.73 -13.60
N LEU A 74 -5.21 9.10 -13.15
CA LEU A 74 -6.34 8.73 -14.02
C LEU A 74 -6.97 9.96 -14.68
N TRP A 75 -7.28 11.00 -13.90
CA TRP A 75 -7.89 12.22 -14.45
C TRP A 75 -6.98 12.97 -15.41
N VAL A 76 -5.68 13.05 -15.11
CA VAL A 76 -4.71 13.66 -16.02
C VAL A 76 -4.63 12.86 -17.33
N GLN A 77 -4.61 11.53 -17.26
CA GLN A 77 -4.61 10.67 -18.44
C GLN A 77 -5.88 10.85 -19.29
N GLU A 78 -7.05 10.85 -18.66
CA GLU A 78 -8.34 11.09 -19.33
C GLU A 78 -8.34 12.45 -20.04
N LYS A 79 -7.93 13.52 -19.35
CA LYS A 79 -7.91 14.87 -19.91
C LYS A 79 -6.91 15.02 -21.05
N LEU A 80 -5.72 14.44 -20.92
CA LEU A 80 -4.74 14.45 -22.02
C LEU A 80 -5.25 13.67 -23.23
N SER A 81 -5.95 12.56 -23.01
CA SER A 81 -6.52 11.76 -24.11
C SER A 81 -7.59 12.55 -24.87
N GLU A 82 -8.46 13.28 -24.17
CA GLU A 82 -9.45 14.20 -24.79
C GLU A 82 -8.76 15.28 -25.62
N VAL A 83 -7.77 15.98 -25.04
CA VAL A 83 -7.05 17.07 -25.71
C VAL A 83 -6.32 16.58 -26.97
N LEU A 84 -5.65 15.42 -26.88
CA LEU A 84 -4.93 14.87 -28.01
C LEU A 84 -5.88 14.40 -29.13
N GLN A 85 -7.04 13.82 -28.79
CA GLN A 85 -8.05 13.45 -29.80
C GLN A 85 -8.59 14.66 -30.57
N ASP A 86 -8.78 15.78 -29.89
CA ASP A 86 -9.24 17.04 -30.51
C ASP A 86 -8.18 17.65 -31.44
N GLU A 87 -6.89 17.49 -31.14
CA GLU A 87 -5.79 17.95 -32.00
C GLU A 87 -5.66 17.15 -33.31
N TYR A 88 -5.99 15.85 -33.31
CA TYR A 88 -5.95 15.02 -34.52
C TYR A 88 -7.21 15.11 -35.40
N THR A 89 -8.26 15.78 -34.93
CA THR A 89 -9.54 15.93 -35.65
C THR A 89 -9.68 17.31 -36.32
N LYS A 90 -8.66 18.18 -36.20
CA LYS A 90 -8.54 19.47 -36.91
C LYS A 90 -7.51 19.42 -38.03
#